data_AF-G2XCS7-F1
#
_entry.id   AF-G2XCS7-F1
#
_cell.length_a   1.000
_cell.length_b   1.000
_cell.length_c   1.000
_cell.angle_alpha   90.00
_cell.angle_beta   90.00
_cell.angle_gamma   90.00
#
_symmetry.space_group_name_H-M   'P 1'
#
loop_
_entity.id
_entity.type
_entity.pdbx_description
1 polymer ?
#
loop_
_entity_poly.entity_id
_entity_poly.type
_entity_poly.pdbx_seq_one_letter_code
_entity_poly.pdbx_strand_id
1 'polypeptide(L)'
;MTRSRVPSLYGVFQFCCRLLLIVVEVCALASLITLSRYGDSFPIGYVAVIFGILFSMVELVTLANATHQIPRLRTAFLALFDLLLCVLGMVSFFYVMIRRGWRPQQGRAYSRDDPYRDDKATWAPWYTWLQLTAAILHFLYMLMHCVSACREGRRDPEARRRRRGPVARWPGA
;
A
#
# COMPACT_ATOMS: atom_id res chain seq x y z
N MET A 1 -20.07 4.11 -32.26
CA MET A 1 -20.21 4.59 -30.87
C MET A 1 -18.85 4.54 -30.19
N THR A 2 -18.15 5.68 -30.20
CA THR A 2 -16.85 5.89 -29.57
C THR A 2 -17.01 5.93 -28.05
N ARG A 3 -16.72 4.80 -27.39
CA ARG A 3 -16.70 4.70 -25.92
C ARG A 3 -15.62 5.66 -25.40
N SER A 4 -16.01 6.63 -24.58
CA SER A 4 -15.13 7.68 -24.08
C SER A 4 -13.88 7.06 -23.42
N ARG A 5 -12.71 7.44 -23.94
CA ARG A 5 -11.36 7.10 -23.45
C ARG A 5 -11.01 7.80 -22.13
N VAL A 6 -12.00 8.12 -21.31
CA VAL A 6 -11.72 8.74 -20.00
C VAL A 6 -11.50 7.59 -19.03
N PRO A 7 -10.28 7.40 -18.49
CA PRO A 7 -10.09 6.46 -17.40
C PRO A 7 -11.10 6.84 -16.31
N SER A 8 -11.82 5.84 -15.80
CA SER A 8 -12.73 6.04 -14.66
C SER A 8 -12.01 6.89 -13.60
N LEU A 9 -12.64 7.94 -13.08
CA LEU A 9 -12.07 8.80 -12.02
C LEU A 9 -11.46 7.98 -10.87
N TYR A 10 -12.02 6.79 -10.63
CA TYR A 10 -11.53 5.78 -9.70
C TYR A 10 -10.10 5.27 -10.01
N GLY A 11 -9.78 5.02 -11.27
CA GLY A 11 -8.44 4.57 -11.68
C GLY A 11 -7.39 5.67 -11.59
N VAL A 12 -7.76 6.92 -11.90
CA VAL A 12 -6.86 8.08 -11.70
C VAL A 12 -6.59 8.29 -10.21
N PHE A 13 -7.62 8.19 -9.37
CA PHE A 13 -7.47 8.25 -7.92
C PHE A 13 -6.56 7.13 -7.38
N GLN A 14 -6.75 5.88 -7.83
CA GLN A 14 -5.86 4.78 -7.49
C GLN A 14 -4.42 4.99 -7.97
N PHE A 15 -4.20 5.68 -9.08
CA PHE A 15 -2.85 6.00 -9.52
C PHE A 15 -2.21 7.06 -8.60
N CYS A 16 -2.92 8.16 -8.34
CA CYS A 16 -2.42 9.26 -7.50
C CYS A 16 -2.11 8.82 -6.07
N CYS A 17 -2.99 8.02 -5.44
CA CYS A 17 -2.74 7.50 -4.11
C CYS A 17 -1.52 6.56 -4.05
N ARG A 18 -1.16 5.89 -5.17
CA ARG A 18 -0.09 4.90 -5.20
C ARG A 18 1.23 5.61 -5.37
N LEU A 19 1.23 6.65 -6.20
CA LEU A 19 2.33 7.59 -6.29
C LEU A 19 2.61 8.26 -4.94
N LEU A 20 1.57 8.69 -4.22
CA LEU A 20 1.73 9.25 -2.88
C LEU A 20 2.33 8.23 -1.90
N LEU A 21 1.86 6.97 -1.94
CA LEU A 21 2.39 5.89 -1.11
C LEU A 21 3.89 5.66 -1.38
N ILE A 22 4.28 5.58 -2.65
CA ILE A 22 5.69 5.47 -3.06
C ILE A 22 6.52 6.63 -2.49
N VAL A 23 6.04 7.86 -2.59
CA VAL A 23 6.75 9.03 -2.05
C VAL A 23 6.93 8.90 -0.54
N VAL A 24 5.89 8.52 0.19
CA VAL A 24 5.96 8.30 1.64
C VAL A 24 6.97 7.22 2.00
N GLU A 25 6.97 6.09 1.28
CA GLU A 25 7.92 5.01 1.50
C GLU A 25 9.36 5.42 1.20
N VAL A 26 9.61 6.16 0.12
CA VAL A 26 10.94 6.69 -0.20
C VAL A 26 11.42 7.64 0.90
N CYS A 27 10.54 8.50 1.42
CA CYS A 27 10.84 9.36 2.56
C CYS A 27 11.13 8.54 3.84
N ALA A 28 10.39 7.45 4.07
CA ALA A 28 10.62 6.54 5.18
C ALA A 28 11.99 5.84 5.05
N LEU A 29 12.36 5.42 3.84
CA LEU A 29 13.66 4.82 3.54
C LEU A 29 14.81 5.81 3.79
N ALA A 30 14.66 7.05 3.33
CA ALA A 30 15.65 8.10 3.55
C ALA A 30 15.85 8.38 5.06
N SER A 31 14.75 8.40 5.82
CA SER A 31 14.79 8.55 7.28
C SER A 31 15.47 7.36 7.97
N LEU A 32 15.20 6.13 7.52
CA LEU A 32 15.85 4.90 7.98
C LEU A 32 17.37 4.92 7.73
N ILE A 33 17.79 5.26 6.51
CA ILE A 33 19.21 5.38 6.14
C ILE A 33 19.91 6.40 7.03
N THR A 34 19.26 7.54 7.27
CA THR A 34 19.78 8.60 8.13
C THR A 34 19.94 8.11 9.56
N LEU A 35 18.94 7.44 10.14
CA LEU A 35 19.02 6.83 11.46
C LEU A 35 20.11 5.74 11.56
N SER A 36 20.26 4.93 10.52
CA SER A 36 21.29 3.89 10.47
C SER A 36 22.70 4.47 10.44
N ARG A 37 22.93 5.63 9.82
CA ARG A 37 24.23 6.33 9.87
C ARG A 37 24.59 6.76 11.28
N TYR A 38 23.59 7.06 12.10
CA TYR A 38 23.77 7.41 13.50
C TYR A 38 23.83 6.17 14.44
N GLY A 39 23.86 4.95 13.90
CA GLY A 39 24.00 3.70 14.68
C GLY A 39 22.67 3.04 15.10
N ASP A 40 21.53 3.58 14.65
CA ASP A 40 20.20 3.06 14.96
C ASP A 40 19.68 2.21 13.78
N SER A 41 19.93 0.89 13.81
CA SER A 41 19.48 -0.03 12.75
C SER A 41 18.13 -0.68 13.05
N PHE A 42 17.22 -0.66 12.07
CA PHE A 42 15.87 -1.24 12.14
C PHE A 42 15.59 -2.15 10.93
N PRO A 43 16.06 -3.41 10.96
CA PRO A 43 16.02 -4.29 9.78
C PRO A 43 14.60 -4.56 9.28
N ILE A 44 13.63 -4.68 10.19
CA ILE A 44 12.21 -4.89 9.84
C ILE A 44 11.66 -3.69 9.05
N GLY A 45 12.07 -2.47 9.40
CA GLY A 45 11.68 -1.26 8.68
C GLY A 45 12.19 -1.23 7.25
N TYR A 46 13.46 -1.62 7.05
CA TYR A 46 14.04 -1.73 5.70
C TYR A 46 13.29 -2.73 4.83
N VAL A 47 12.97 -3.92 5.38
CA VAL A 47 12.20 -4.93 4.65
C VAL A 47 10.84 -4.37 4.26
N ALA A 48 10.10 -3.79 5.22
CA ALA A 48 8.77 -3.22 4.95
C ALA A 48 8.81 -2.18 3.82
N VAL A 49 9.75 -1.24 3.89
CA VAL A 49 9.83 -0.12 2.95
C VAL A 49 10.36 -0.54 1.57
N ILE A 50 11.38 -1.40 1.50
CA ILE A 50 11.92 -1.87 0.21
C ILE A 50 10.88 -2.72 -0.54
N PHE A 51 10.25 -3.66 0.15
CA PHE A 51 9.19 -4.47 -0.46
C PHE A 51 7.98 -3.63 -0.84
N GLY A 52 7.63 -2.64 0.00
CA GLY A 52 6.61 -1.65 -0.29
C GLY A 52 6.84 -0.90 -1.59
N ILE A 53 8.05 -0.33 -1.76
CA ILE A 53 8.42 0.43 -2.97
C ILE A 53 8.39 -0.48 -4.20
N LEU A 54 9.00 -1.66 -4.12
CA LEU A 54 9.04 -2.61 -5.24
C LEU A 54 7.64 -3.01 -5.68
N PHE A 55 6.79 -3.37 -4.72
CA PHE A 55 5.44 -3.81 -4.98
C PHE A 55 4.58 -2.66 -5.54
N SER A 56 4.70 -1.47 -4.97
CA SER A 56 3.99 -0.28 -5.42
C SER A 56 4.39 0.15 -6.82
N MET A 57 5.68 0.06 -7.16
CA MET A 57 6.19 0.34 -8.51
C MET A 57 5.69 -0.68 -9.53
N VAL A 58 5.76 -1.98 -9.22
CA VAL A 58 5.22 -3.04 -10.08
C VAL A 58 3.74 -2.80 -10.33
N GLU A 59 2.98 -2.48 -9.29
CA GLU A 59 1.56 -2.21 -9.45
C GLU A 59 1.30 -0.96 -10.29
N LEU A 60 2.03 0.13 -10.07
CA LEU A 60 1.92 1.37 -10.84
C LEU A 60 2.19 1.13 -12.33
N VAL A 61 3.24 0.38 -12.67
CA VAL A 61 3.54 -0.03 -14.05
C VAL A 61 2.39 -0.88 -14.60
N THR A 62 1.87 -1.82 -13.82
CA THR A 62 0.78 -2.67 -14.28
C THR A 62 -0.55 -1.93 -14.42
N LEU A 63 -0.80 -0.86 -13.67
CA LEU A 63 -1.94 0.04 -13.80
C LEU A 63 -1.79 0.92 -15.05
N ALA A 64 -0.58 1.43 -15.31
CA ALA A 64 -0.26 2.20 -16.50
C ALA A 64 -0.37 1.37 -17.78
N ASN A 65 -0.03 0.07 -17.71
CA ASN A 65 -0.02 -0.84 -18.86
C ASN A 65 -1.36 -1.58 -19.08
N ALA A 66 -2.24 -1.64 -18.08
CA ALA A 66 -3.49 -2.40 -18.18
C ALA A 66 -4.61 -1.62 -18.88
N THR A 67 -4.74 -1.82 -20.20
CA THR A 67 -6.03 -1.71 -20.89
C THR A 67 -6.99 -2.82 -20.41
N HIS A 68 -7.86 -2.46 -19.46
CA HIS A 68 -9.24 -2.94 -19.28
C HIS A 68 -9.64 -4.29 -18.66
N GLN A 69 -8.79 -5.24 -18.26
CA GLN A 69 -9.26 -6.41 -17.47
C GLN A 69 -8.26 -6.87 -16.42
N ILE A 70 -8.56 -6.63 -15.15
CA ILE A 70 -7.78 -7.17 -14.02
C ILE A 70 -8.46 -8.48 -13.56
N PRO A 71 -7.81 -9.65 -13.69
CA PRO A 71 -8.38 -10.92 -13.26
C PRO A 71 -8.51 -11.00 -11.73
N ARG A 72 -9.58 -11.64 -11.22
CA ARG A 72 -9.91 -11.73 -9.78
C ARG A 72 -8.80 -12.32 -8.90
N LEU A 73 -8.04 -13.27 -9.42
CA LEU A 73 -6.89 -13.86 -8.72
C LEU A 73 -5.82 -12.79 -8.45
N ARG A 74 -5.54 -11.93 -9.44
CA ARG A 74 -4.58 -10.84 -9.29
C ARG A 74 -5.03 -9.83 -8.24
N THR A 75 -6.31 -9.45 -8.19
CA THR A 75 -6.81 -8.53 -7.15
C THR A 75 -6.72 -9.11 -5.74
N ALA A 76 -6.93 -10.43 -5.57
CA ALA A 76 -6.81 -11.08 -4.27
C ALA A 76 -5.35 -11.13 -3.79
N PHE A 77 -4.41 -11.46 -4.69
CA PHE A 77 -2.99 -11.39 -4.38
C PHE A 77 -2.55 -9.97 -4.04
N LEU A 78 -3.02 -8.95 -4.79
CA LEU A 78 -2.66 -7.56 -4.51
C LEU A 78 -3.11 -7.13 -3.10
N ALA A 79 -4.37 -7.42 -2.75
CA ALA A 79 -4.89 -7.13 -1.42
C ALA A 79 -4.14 -7.87 -0.30
N LEU A 80 -3.74 -9.12 -0.53
CA LEU A 80 -2.95 -9.89 0.44
C LEU A 80 -1.56 -9.26 0.66
N PHE A 81 -0.90 -8.83 -0.41
CA PHE A 81 0.40 -8.16 -0.31
C PHE A 81 0.30 -6.81 0.39
N ASP A 82 -0.72 -5.99 0.07
CA ASP A 82 -0.95 -4.74 0.80
C ASP A 82 -1.28 -4.99 2.28
N LEU A 83 -2.02 -6.05 2.62
CA LEU A 83 -2.24 -6.45 4.01
C LEU A 83 -0.92 -6.82 4.70
N LEU A 84 -0.07 -7.60 4.04
CA LEU A 84 1.23 -8.00 4.58
C LEU A 84 2.13 -6.78 4.80
N LEU A 85 2.18 -5.86 3.84
CA LEU A 85 2.93 -4.59 3.95
C LEU A 85 2.35 -3.69 5.05
N CYS A 86 1.02 -3.64 5.21
CA CYS A 86 0.37 -2.95 6.31
C CYS A 86 0.79 -3.55 7.66
N VAL A 87 0.79 -4.88 7.80
CA VAL A 87 1.21 -5.56 9.04
C VAL A 87 2.69 -5.31 9.32
N LEU A 88 3.57 -5.44 8.32
CA LEU A 88 5.00 -5.11 8.43
C LEU A 88 5.21 -3.65 8.83
N GLY A 89 4.44 -2.74 8.25
CA GLY A 89 4.41 -1.31 8.59
C GLY A 89 4.06 -1.08 10.05
N MET A 90 2.96 -1.68 10.51
CA MET A 90 2.49 -1.61 11.89
C MET A 90 3.47 -2.24 12.88
N VAL A 91 4.03 -3.41 12.56
CA VAL A 91 5.06 -4.06 13.39
C VAL A 91 6.29 -3.18 13.50
N SER A 92 6.75 -2.59 12.39
CA SER A 92 7.89 -1.67 12.43
C SER A 92 7.60 -0.42 13.26
N PHE A 93 6.40 0.17 13.11
CA PHE A 93 5.94 1.30 13.91
C PHE A 93 5.95 0.98 15.42
N PHE A 94 5.31 -0.11 15.82
CA PHE A 94 5.26 -0.53 17.23
C PHE A 94 6.63 -0.91 17.77
N TYR A 95 7.46 -1.57 16.96
CA TYR A 95 8.83 -1.91 17.34
C TYR A 95 9.65 -0.66 17.68
N VAL A 96 9.58 0.39 16.85
CA VAL A 96 10.26 1.66 17.12
C VAL A 96 9.68 2.37 18.34
N MET A 97 8.34 2.40 18.48
CA MET A 97 7.67 2.99 19.63
C MET A 97 8.03 2.31 20.96
N ILE A 98 8.12 0.97 20.97
CA ILE A 98 8.52 0.20 22.15
C ILE A 98 10.01 0.44 22.46
N ARG A 99 10.89 0.31 21.45
CA ARG A 99 12.34 0.44 21.65
C ARG A 99 12.75 1.83 22.11
N ARG A 100 12.06 2.88 21.67
CA ARG A 100 12.38 4.29 21.99
C ARG A 100 11.56 4.86 23.15
N GLY A 101 10.63 4.07 23.70
CA GLY A 101 9.64 4.55 24.65
C GLY A 101 8.59 5.44 23.99
N TRP A 102 7.37 5.42 24.52
CA TRP A 102 6.17 6.09 23.97
C TRP A 102 6.32 7.62 23.72
N ARG A 103 7.41 8.25 24.18
CA ARG A 103 7.72 9.67 23.99
C ARG A 103 9.13 9.90 23.44
N PRO A 104 9.40 9.60 22.16
CA PRO A 104 10.72 9.81 21.55
C PRO A 104 11.16 11.28 21.54
N GLN A 105 10.20 12.23 21.53
CA GLN A 105 10.47 13.68 21.61
C GLN A 105 11.13 14.13 22.93
N GLN A 106 11.07 13.32 23.99
CA GLN A 106 11.60 13.73 25.29
C GLN A 106 13.12 13.49 25.42
N GLY A 107 13.78 12.98 24.37
CA GLY A 107 15.24 12.77 24.36
C GLY A 107 15.76 11.79 25.42
N ARG A 108 14.88 11.14 26.19
CA ARG A 108 15.22 10.20 27.27
C ARG A 108 15.72 8.85 26.76
N ALA A 109 15.42 8.53 25.50
CA ALA A 109 15.84 7.26 24.87
C ALA A 109 17.32 7.25 24.46
N TYR A 110 17.96 8.43 24.44
CA TYR A 110 19.32 8.61 23.97
C TYR A 110 20.19 9.14 25.10
N SER A 111 21.37 8.53 25.28
CA SER A 111 22.34 8.96 26.30
C SER A 111 22.69 10.43 26.11
N ARG A 112 22.94 11.14 27.21
CA ARG A 112 23.29 12.56 27.19
C ARG A 112 24.63 12.82 26.49
N ASP A 113 25.47 11.79 26.42
CA ASP A 113 26.82 11.82 25.84
C ASP A 113 26.84 11.41 24.36
N ASP A 114 25.69 11.13 23.74
CA ASP A 114 25.61 10.78 22.32
C ASP A 114 25.71 12.05 21.45
N PRO A 115 26.76 12.21 20.62
CA PRO A 115 26.96 13.41 19.81
C PRO A 115 25.87 13.62 18.74
N TYR A 116 25.08 12.59 18.41
CA TYR A 116 24.01 12.65 17.40
C TYR A 116 22.61 12.66 18.02
N ARG A 117 22.49 13.00 19.30
CA ARG A 117 21.23 12.93 20.05
C ARG A 117 20.11 13.78 19.44
N ASP A 118 20.40 15.01 19.05
CA ASP A 118 19.40 15.95 18.52
C ASP A 118 18.92 15.53 17.13
N ASP A 119 19.84 15.03 16.29
CA ASP A 119 19.51 14.45 14.99
C ASP A 119 18.62 13.21 15.15
N LYS A 120 19.01 12.26 16.02
CA LYS A 120 18.20 11.06 16.30
C LYS A 120 16.82 11.43 16.85
N ALA A 121 16.72 12.39 17.75
CA ALA A 121 15.46 12.86 18.32
C ALA A 121 14.54 13.52 17.29
N THR A 122 15.10 14.07 16.20
CA THR A 122 14.36 14.67 15.09
C THR A 122 13.90 13.62 14.08
N TRP A 123 14.81 12.78 13.59
CA TRP A 123 14.54 11.81 12.53
C TRP A 123 13.72 10.61 13.01
N ALA A 124 13.82 10.26 14.31
CA ALA A 124 13.08 9.14 14.89
C ALA A 124 11.55 9.32 14.81
N PRO A 125 10.95 10.44 15.26
CA PRO A 125 9.53 10.72 15.06
C PRO A 125 9.14 10.76 13.59
N TRP A 126 9.94 11.40 12.73
CA TRP A 126 9.66 11.50 11.29
C TRP A 126 9.50 10.11 10.66
N TYR A 127 10.44 9.21 10.90
CA TYR A 127 10.33 7.82 10.45
C TYR A 127 9.04 7.16 10.96
N THR A 128 8.75 7.27 12.25
CA THR A 128 7.57 6.66 12.87
C THR A 128 6.26 7.16 12.26
N TRP A 129 6.15 8.47 12.01
CA TRP A 129 4.98 9.05 11.34
C TRP A 129 4.86 8.60 9.89
N LEU A 130 5.96 8.61 9.13
CA LEU A 130 5.97 8.14 7.74
C LEU A 130 5.58 6.66 7.64
N GLN A 131 6.06 5.82 8.58
CA GLN A 131 5.72 4.40 8.63
C GLN A 131 4.23 4.19 8.95
N LEU A 132 3.66 4.99 9.86
CA LEU A 132 2.24 4.95 10.16
C LEU A 132 1.40 5.40 8.96
N THR A 133 1.80 6.48 8.29
CA THR A 133 1.14 6.96 7.07
C THR A 133 1.17 5.92 5.96
N ALA A 134 2.31 5.25 5.75
CA ALA A 134 2.43 4.15 4.79
C ALA A 134 1.49 2.99 5.14
N ALA A 135 1.43 2.57 6.41
CA ALA A 135 0.53 1.50 6.85
C ALA A 135 -0.95 1.85 6.63
N ILE A 136 -1.35 3.09 6.95
CA ILE A 136 -2.71 3.59 6.70
C ILE A 136 -3.01 3.57 5.20
N LEU A 137 -2.08 4.03 4.37
CA LEU A 137 -2.25 4.04 2.92
C LEU A 137 -2.41 2.61 2.37
N HIS A 138 -1.58 1.64 2.79
CA HIS A 138 -1.76 0.23 2.40
C HIS A 138 -3.11 -0.33 2.83
N PHE A 139 -3.58 0.01 4.03
CA PHE A 139 -4.89 -0.41 4.50
C PHE A 139 -6.02 0.17 3.62
N LEU A 140 -5.95 1.45 3.26
CA LEU A 140 -6.88 2.08 2.34
C LEU A 140 -6.84 1.43 0.95
N TYR A 141 -5.66 1.05 0.47
CA TYR A 141 -5.48 0.31 -0.79
C TYR A 141 -6.14 -1.06 -0.77
N MET A 142 -5.92 -1.82 0.30
CA MET A 142 -6.57 -3.10 0.51
C MET A 142 -8.11 -2.95 0.46
N LEU A 143 -8.66 -1.94 1.13
CA LEU A 143 -10.10 -1.65 1.07
C LEU A 143 -10.57 -1.34 -0.36
N MET A 144 -9.79 -0.55 -1.11
CA MET A 144 -10.10 -0.27 -2.52
C MET A 144 -10.12 -1.55 -3.37
N HIS A 145 -9.14 -2.46 -3.19
CA HIS A 145 -9.12 -3.75 -3.89
C HIS A 145 -10.32 -4.63 -3.51
N CYS A 146 -10.71 -4.66 -2.24
CA CYS A 146 -11.91 -5.37 -1.79
C CYS A 146 -13.19 -4.82 -2.43
N VAL A 147 -13.34 -3.49 -2.46
CA VAL A 147 -14.49 -2.84 -3.11
C VAL A 147 -14.51 -3.12 -4.61
N SER A 148 -13.36 -3.07 -5.28
CA SER A 148 -13.26 -3.41 -6.71
C SER A 148 -13.70 -4.86 -6.95
N ALA A 149 -13.22 -5.81 -6.14
CA ALA A 149 -13.59 -7.22 -6.23
C ALA A 149 -15.10 -7.43 -6.03
N CYS A 150 -15.71 -6.75 -5.06
CA CYS A 150 -17.16 -6.80 -4.82
C CYS A 150 -17.97 -6.22 -5.99
N ARG A 151 -17.51 -5.13 -6.63
CA ARG A 151 -18.21 -4.49 -7.76
C ARG A 151 -18.14 -5.34 -9.04
N GLU A 152 -17.00 -5.94 -9.34
CA GLU A 152 -16.85 -6.90 -10.44
C GLU A 152 -17.77 -8.12 -10.22
N GLY A 153 -17.81 -8.62 -8.97
CA GLY A 153 -18.66 -9.74 -8.55
C GLY A 153 -20.16 -9.52 -8.77
N ARG A 154 -20.62 -8.26 -8.77
CA ARG A 154 -22.04 -7.89 -9.01
C ARG A 154 -22.38 -7.76 -10.50
N ARG A 155 -21.41 -7.43 -11.35
CA ARG A 155 -21.60 -7.35 -12.83
C ARG A 155 -21.60 -8.73 -13.50
N ASP A 156 -20.82 -9.67 -12.99
CA ASP A 156 -20.73 -11.03 -13.54
C ASP A 156 -22.02 -11.88 -13.48
N PRO A 157 -22.87 -11.84 -12.43
CA PRO A 157 -24.11 -12.60 -12.40
C PRO A 157 -25.14 -12.07 -13.41
N GLU A 158 -25.17 -10.77 -13.69
CA GLU A 158 -26.03 -10.19 -14.73
C GLU A 158 -25.54 -10.56 -16.15
N ALA A 159 -24.23 -10.58 -16.38
CA ALA A 159 -23.65 -11.05 -17.63
C ALA A 159 -23.83 -12.57 -17.85
N ARG A 160 -23.72 -13.39 -16.78
CA ARG A 160 -24.05 -14.82 -16.81
C ARG A 160 -25.54 -15.08 -17.01
N ARG A 161 -26.43 -14.27 -16.41
CA ARG A 161 -27.89 -14.35 -16.68
C ARG A 161 -28.22 -13.99 -18.12
N ARG A 162 -27.56 -13.00 -18.72
CA ARG A 162 -27.72 -12.67 -20.15
C ARG A 162 -27.17 -13.76 -21.08
N ARG A 163 -26.10 -14.47 -20.70
CA ARG A 163 -25.61 -15.66 -21.43
C ARG A 163 -26.48 -16.91 -21.24
N ARG A 164 -27.32 -16.94 -20.19
CA ARG A 164 -28.41 -17.92 -20.01
C ARG A 164 -29.76 -17.33 -20.44
N GLY A 165 -29.78 -16.54 -21.52
CA GLY A 165 -31.01 -16.27 -22.27
C GLY A 165 -31.62 -17.58 -22.78
N PRO A 166 -32.95 -17.64 -22.98
CA PRO A 166 -33.73 -18.87 -22.98
C PRO A 166 -33.19 -19.86 -24.00
N VAL A 167 -32.96 -21.10 -23.55
CA VAL A 167 -32.79 -22.25 -24.44
C VAL A 167 -33.95 -22.20 -25.43
N ALA A 168 -33.65 -21.94 -26.70
CA ALA A 168 -34.64 -21.91 -27.75
C ALA A 168 -35.37 -23.27 -27.74
N ARG A 169 -36.64 -23.23 -27.34
CA ARG A 169 -37.55 -24.35 -27.49
C ARG A 169 -37.73 -24.53 -29.00
N TRP A 170 -37.09 -25.54 -29.56
CA TRP A 170 -37.27 -25.93 -30.95
C TRP A 170 -38.77 -26.19 -31.21
N PRO A 171 -39.38 -25.59 -32.24
CA PRO A 171 -40.70 -26.00 -32.70
C PRO A 171 -40.52 -27.14 -33.71
N GLY A 172 -41.15 -28.28 -33.41
CA GLY A 172 -41.55 -29.28 -34.41
C GLY A 172 -40.60 -30.46 -34.61
N ALA A 173 -41.02 -31.62 -34.11
CA ALA A 173 -41.34 -32.79 -34.92
C ALA A 173 -42.26 -33.71 -34.10
#